data_AF-B9TDD1-F1
#
_entry.id   AF-B9TDD1-F1
#
_cell.length_a   1.000
_cell.length_b   1.000
_cell.length_c   1.000
_cell.angle_alpha   90.00
_cell.angle_beta   90.00
_cell.angle_gamma   90.00
#
_symmetry.space_group_name_H-M   'P 1'
#
loop_
_entity.id
_entity.type
_entity.pdbx_description
1 polymer ?
#
loop_
_entity_poly.entity_id
_entity_poly.type
_entity_poly.pdbx_seq_one_letter_code
_entity_poly.pdbx_strand_id
1 'polypeptide(L)'
;MDTAVVNSMPVQNVGEQLRRDTVLWRYLDAAKLFDFFENSTLFFCRADHFSDKFEGAFTPSLRAQISEAHARGEIDYDYEQFKRRMRESVFINCWHRNQDDSAA
;
A
#
# COMPACT_ATOMS: atom_id res chain seq x y z
N MET A 1 -0.71 -37.95 -8.64
CA MET A 1 -0.60 -36.62 -9.25
C MET A 1 -0.67 -35.62 -8.11
N ASP A 2 0.44 -34.96 -7.85
CA ASP A 2 0.76 -34.20 -6.64
C ASP A 2 -0.17 -33.02 -6.38
N THR A 3 -0.74 -33.00 -5.17
CA THR A 3 -1.26 -31.80 -4.52
C THR A 3 -0.09 -30.87 -4.21
N ALA A 4 0.03 -29.79 -4.99
CA ALA A 4 0.94 -28.69 -4.67
C ALA A 4 0.56 -28.08 -3.32
N VAL A 5 1.40 -28.33 -2.32
CA VAL A 5 1.38 -27.62 -1.04
C VAL A 5 1.64 -26.15 -1.34
N VAL A 6 0.61 -25.31 -1.25
CA VAL A 6 0.77 -23.86 -1.19
C VAL A 6 1.50 -23.59 0.11
N ASN A 7 2.82 -23.44 0.02
CA ASN A 7 3.66 -23.06 1.15
C ASN A 7 3.28 -21.63 1.53
N SER A 8 2.33 -21.48 2.45
CA SER A 8 1.94 -20.17 2.99
C SER A 8 3.16 -19.60 3.69
N MET A 9 3.76 -18.56 3.09
CA MET A 9 4.81 -17.79 3.75
C MET A 9 4.26 -17.34 5.11
N PRO A 10 4.94 -17.61 6.23
CA PRO A 10 4.48 -17.14 7.53
C PRO A 10 4.36 -15.62 7.44
N VAL A 11 3.17 -15.10 7.72
CA VAL A 11 2.95 -13.66 7.85
C VAL A 11 3.84 -13.21 9.00
N GLN A 12 4.99 -12.65 8.67
CA GLN A 12 5.93 -12.17 9.67
C GLN A 12 5.24 -11.06 10.45
N ASN A 13 5.10 -11.25 11.75
CA ASN A 13 4.57 -10.21 12.62
C ASN A 13 5.64 -9.10 12.71
N VAL A 14 5.40 -7.98 12.04
CA VAL A 14 6.32 -6.83 12.03
C VAL A 14 6.64 -6.36 13.46
N GLY A 15 5.71 -6.52 14.39
CA GLY A 15 5.88 -6.19 15.81
C GLY A 15 6.96 -7.01 16.52
N GLU A 16 7.24 -8.24 16.08
CA GLU A 16 8.32 -9.07 16.63
C GLU A 16 9.70 -8.61 16.16
N GLN A 17 9.76 -7.79 15.09
CA GLN A 17 11.01 -7.33 14.47
C GLN A 17 11.43 -5.93 14.92
N LEU A 18 10.54 -5.19 15.57
CA LEU A 18 10.76 -3.82 16.07
C LEU A 18 10.97 -3.85 17.58
N ARG A 19 12.18 -3.53 18.03
CA ARG A 19 12.45 -3.27 19.44
C ARG A 19 11.88 -1.91 19.85
N ARG A 20 11.60 -1.70 21.14
CA ARG A 20 11.06 -0.43 21.66
C ARG A 20 11.97 0.78 21.41
N ASP A 21 13.26 0.56 21.26
CA ASP A 21 14.29 1.57 20.96
C ASP A 21 14.51 1.77 19.46
N THR A 22 13.72 1.10 18.60
CA THR A 22 13.88 1.25 17.15
C THR A 22 13.45 2.65 16.73
N VAL A 23 14.41 3.44 16.26
CA VAL A 23 14.14 4.73 15.63
C VAL A 23 13.53 4.48 14.25
N LEU A 24 12.36 5.08 14.01
CA LEU A 24 11.71 5.10 12.71
C LEU A 24 11.76 6.52 12.16
N TRP A 25 12.19 6.64 10.91
CA TRP A 25 12.24 7.87 10.16
C TRP A 25 10.96 8.03 9.34
N ARG A 26 10.49 9.27 9.28
CA ARG A 26 9.41 9.66 8.40
C ARG A 26 9.77 10.97 7.72
N TYR A 27 9.83 10.93 6.40
CA TYR A 27 10.03 12.13 5.60
C TYR A 27 8.71 12.91 5.51
N LEU A 28 8.76 14.18 5.90
CA LEU A 28 7.64 15.12 5.91
C LEU A 28 8.06 16.42 5.25
N ASP A 29 7.14 17.07 4.54
CA ASP A 29 7.31 18.49 4.24
C ASP A 29 7.02 19.34 5.48
N ALA A 30 7.47 20.59 5.46
CA ALA A 30 7.35 21.50 6.59
C ALA A 30 5.88 21.72 7.01
N ALA A 31 4.95 21.82 6.06
CA ALA A 31 3.54 22.04 6.37
C ALA A 31 2.94 20.87 7.16
N LYS A 32 3.22 19.62 6.74
CA LYS A 32 2.79 18.42 7.46
C LYS A 32 3.45 18.29 8.83
N LEU A 33 4.70 18.75 8.98
CA LEU A 33 5.38 18.76 10.28
C LEU A 33 4.73 19.75 11.26
N PHE A 34 4.40 20.96 10.81
CA PHE A 34 3.74 21.95 11.66
C PHE A 34 2.32 21.51 12.05
N ASP A 35 1.55 20.97 11.10
CA ASP A 35 0.23 20.40 11.36
C ASP A 35 0.29 19.28 12.42
N PHE A 36 1.31 18.42 12.35
CA PHE A 36 1.51 17.37 13.35
C PHE A 36 1.76 17.94 14.76
N PHE A 37 2.55 19.01 14.90
CA PHE A 37 2.80 19.63 16.21
C PHE A 37 1.58 20.34 16.77
N GLU A 38 0.81 21.03 15.92
CA GLU A 38 -0.37 21.77 16.34
C GLU A 38 -1.52 20.82 16.74
N ASN A 39 -1.78 19.81 15.91
CA ASN A 39 -2.97 18.97 16.04
C ASN A 39 -2.70 17.60 16.68
N SER A 40 -1.44 17.21 16.85
CA SER A 40 -1.05 15.87 17.32
C SER A 40 -1.65 14.73 16.45
N THR A 41 -1.84 14.99 15.15
CA THR A 41 -2.45 14.06 14.20
C THR A 41 -1.50 13.65 13.08
N LEU A 42 -1.52 12.37 12.69
CA LEU A 42 -0.74 11.88 11.56
C LEU A 42 -1.49 12.10 10.25
N PHE A 43 -0.86 12.78 9.30
CA PHE A 43 -1.37 12.87 7.93
C PHE A 43 -1.24 11.53 7.18
N PHE A 44 -2.29 11.11 6.49
CA PHE A 44 -2.27 9.98 5.55
C PHE A 44 -2.60 10.47 4.13
N CYS A 45 -1.76 10.14 3.16
CA CYS A 45 -1.99 10.49 1.77
C CYS A 45 -2.86 9.44 1.09
N ARG A 46 -3.94 9.83 0.43
CA ARG A 46 -4.77 8.90 -0.34
C ARG A 46 -4.00 8.45 -1.59
N ALA A 47 -4.06 7.17 -1.95
CA ALA A 47 -3.16 6.56 -2.93
C ALA A 47 -3.30 7.14 -4.36
N ASP A 48 -4.45 7.71 -4.69
CA ASP A 48 -4.70 8.41 -5.95
C ASP A 48 -3.94 9.74 -6.09
N HIS A 49 -3.47 10.35 -4.99
CA HIS A 49 -2.66 11.58 -5.01
C HIS A 49 -1.17 11.35 -5.27
N PHE A 50 -0.71 10.09 -5.34
CA PHE A 50 0.67 9.78 -5.70
C PHE A 50 0.88 9.91 -7.20
N SER A 51 2.02 10.49 -7.59
CA SER A 51 2.41 10.65 -9.00
C SER A 51 2.86 9.35 -9.65
N ASP A 52 3.33 8.38 -8.85
CA ASP A 52 3.70 7.07 -9.37
C ASP A 52 2.44 6.26 -9.73
N LYS A 53 2.34 5.89 -11.01
CA LYS A 53 1.24 5.09 -11.56
C LYS A 53 1.23 3.64 -11.06
N PHE A 54 2.35 3.18 -10.51
CA PHE A 54 2.50 1.85 -9.93
C PHE A 54 2.14 1.82 -8.44
N GLU A 55 2.05 2.97 -7.77
CA GLU A 55 1.61 3.06 -6.38
C GLU A 55 0.13 2.64 -6.29
N GLY A 56 -0.12 1.49 -5.67
CA GLY A 56 -1.44 0.85 -5.64
C GLY A 56 -1.83 0.13 -6.95
N ALA A 57 -0.86 -0.27 -7.78
CA ALA A 57 -1.12 -1.15 -8.93
C ALA A 57 -1.44 -2.58 -8.51
N PHE A 58 -2.32 -3.23 -9.27
CA PHE A 58 -2.70 -4.62 -9.07
C PHE A 58 -1.91 -5.56 -9.96
N THR A 59 -1.76 -6.80 -9.51
CA THR A 59 -1.08 -7.84 -10.28
C THR A 59 -1.81 -8.12 -11.60
N PRO A 60 -1.09 -8.54 -12.66
CA PRO A 60 -1.71 -8.91 -13.93
C PRO A 60 -2.79 -10.00 -13.79
N SER A 61 -2.61 -10.93 -12.85
CA SER A 61 -3.60 -11.98 -12.56
C SER A 61 -4.91 -11.42 -12.02
N LEU A 62 -4.85 -10.47 -11.08
CA LEU A 62 -6.07 -9.84 -10.56
C LEU A 62 -6.77 -9.00 -11.63
N ARG A 63 -6.00 -8.30 -12.48
CA ARG A 63 -6.56 -7.57 -13.62
C ARG A 63 -7.34 -8.49 -14.56
N ALA A 64 -6.78 -9.67 -14.89
CA ALA A 64 -7.45 -10.64 -15.74
C ALA A 64 -8.75 -11.16 -15.10
N GLN A 65 -8.70 -11.54 -13.82
CA GLN A 65 -9.88 -12.03 -13.09
C GLN A 65 -11.04 -11.03 -13.08
N ILE A 66 -10.75 -9.75 -12.80
CA ILE A 66 -11.77 -8.68 -12.79
C ILE A 66 -12.33 -8.48 -14.21
N SER A 67 -11.46 -8.46 -15.22
CA SER A 67 -11.89 -8.25 -16.61
C SER A 67 -12.78 -9.39 -17.11
N GLU A 68 -12.47 -10.64 -16.75
CA GLU A 68 -13.29 -11.81 -17.08
C GLU A 68 -14.62 -11.81 -16.34
N ALA A 69 -14.64 -11.51 -15.04
CA ALA A 69 -15.88 -11.41 -14.26
C ALA A 69 -16.83 -10.34 -14.83
N HIS A 70 -16.28 -9.19 -15.24
CA HIS A 70 -17.05 -8.15 -15.91
C HIS A 70 -17.59 -8.61 -17.27
N ALA A 71 -16.76 -9.30 -18.07
CA ALA A 71 -17.20 -9.85 -19.37
C ALA A 71 -18.29 -10.92 -19.24
N ARG A 72 -18.33 -11.66 -18.13
CA ARG A 72 -19.40 -12.61 -17.79
C ARG A 72 -20.65 -11.96 -17.18
N GLY A 73 -20.60 -10.65 -16.88
CA GLY A 73 -21.70 -9.93 -16.24
C GLY A 73 -21.89 -10.24 -14.75
N GLU A 74 -20.87 -10.80 -14.08
CA GLU A 74 -20.90 -11.14 -12.65
C GLU A 74 -20.71 -9.90 -11.76
N ILE A 75 -20.02 -8.89 -12.29
CA ILE A 75 -19.76 -7.60 -11.64
C ILE A 75 -20.09 -6.46 -12.61
N ASP A 76 -20.49 -5.31 -12.06
CA ASP A 76 -20.94 -4.12 -12.80
C ASP A 76 -19.84 -3.07 -13.02
N TYR A 77 -18.60 -3.41 -12.71
CA TYR A 77 -17.45 -2.53 -12.86
C TYR A 77 -16.31 -3.19 -13.63
N ASP A 78 -15.62 -2.39 -14.44
CA ASP A 78 -14.40 -2.82 -15.11
C ASP A 78 -13.16 -2.67 -14.20
N TYR A 79 -12.02 -3.13 -14.69
CA TYR A 79 -10.76 -3.03 -13.97
C TYR A 79 -10.33 -1.60 -13.68
N GLU A 80 -10.59 -0.64 -14.56
CA GLU A 80 -10.17 0.76 -14.35
C GLU A 80 -11.02 1.45 -13.28
N GLN A 81 -12.32 1.17 -13.24
CA GLN A 81 -13.22 1.60 -12.19
C GLN A 81 -12.84 0.96 -10.84
N PHE A 82 -12.55 -0.34 -10.82
CA PHE A 82 -12.05 -1.02 -9.64
C PHE A 82 -10.75 -0.36 -9.13
N LYS A 83 -9.78 -0.18 -10.03
CA LYS A 83 -8.48 0.42 -9.71
C LYS A 83 -8.64 1.83 -9.14
N ARG A 84 -9.48 2.67 -9.76
CA ARG A 84 -9.76 4.02 -9.28
C ARG A 84 -10.37 4.00 -7.88
N ARG A 85 -11.46 3.26 -7.68
CA ARG A 85 -12.15 3.16 -6.37
C ARG A 85 -11.21 2.68 -5.27
N MET A 86 -10.35 1.70 -5.58
CA MET A 86 -9.35 1.21 -4.63
C MET A 86 -8.32 2.28 -4.28
N ARG A 87 -7.75 3.00 -5.27
CA ARG A 87 -6.79 4.08 -5.00
C ARG A 87 -7.39 5.24 -4.19
N GLU A 88 -8.68 5.52 -4.37
CA GLU A 88 -9.44 6.50 -3.58
C GLU A 88 -9.78 5.99 -2.16
N SER A 89 -9.66 4.70 -1.88
CA SER A 89 -10.00 4.10 -0.58
C SER A 89 -8.78 3.68 0.24
N VAL A 90 -7.58 3.77 -0.33
CA VAL A 90 -6.31 3.42 0.33
C VAL A 90 -5.59 4.67 0.80
N PHE A 91 -5.15 4.65 2.05
CA PHE A 91 -4.45 5.74 2.71
C PHE A 91 -3.06 5.29 3.15
N ILE A 92 -2.05 6.06 2.75
CA ILE A 92 -0.64 5.68 2.85
C ILE A 92 0.07 6.60 3.85
N ASN A 93 0.90 5.98 4.69
CA ASN A 93 1.73 6.64 5.68
C ASN A 93 3.06 5.87 5.80
N CYS A 94 4.10 6.39 5.16
CA CYS A 94 5.37 5.68 5.00
C CYS A 94 6.32 5.93 6.17
N TRP A 95 6.99 4.85 6.62
CA TRP A 95 8.02 4.86 7.65
C TRP A 95 9.23 4.07 7.16
N HIS A 96 10.42 4.47 7.58
CA HIS A 96 11.67 3.82 7.23
C HIS A 96 12.52 3.55 8.48
N ARG A 97 13.18 2.39 8.55
CA ARG A 97 13.93 1.96 9.74
C ARG A 97 15.42 2.29 9.67
N ASN A 98 16.03 2.31 8.48
CA ASN A 98 17.49 2.40 8.36
C ASN A 98 17.94 3.87 8.25
N GLN A 99 19.22 4.12 8.51
CA GLN A 99 19.83 5.45 8.31
C GLN A 99 20.34 5.65 6.88
N ASP A 100 20.61 4.56 6.17
CA ASP A 100 21.11 4.60 4.81
C ASP A 100 19.93 4.62 3.83
N ASP A 101 19.78 5.72 3.11
CA ASP A 101 18.88 5.78 1.96
C ASP A 101 19.37 4.81 0.88
N SER A 102 18.44 4.05 0.31
CA SER A 102 18.69 3.31 -0.94
C SER A 102 18.69 4.29 -2.12
N ALA A 103 19.60 5.26 -2.11
CA ALA A 103 19.92 6.10 -3.24
C ALA A 103 21.32 5.67 -3.74
N ALA A 104 21.32 4.74 -4.70
CA ALA A 104 22.45 4.51 -5.58
C ALA A 104 22.38 5.46 -6.78
#